data_AF-A0AAQ3JR82-F1
#
_entry.id   AF-A0AAQ3JR82-F1
#
_cell.length_a   1.000
_cell.length_b   1.000
_cell.length_c   1.000
_cell.angle_alpha   90.00
_cell.angle_beta   90.00
_cell.angle_gamma   90.00
#
_symmetry.space_group_name_H-M   'P 1'
#
loop_
_entity.id
_entity.type
_entity.pdbx_description
1 polymer ?
#
loop_
_entity_poly.entity_id
_entity_poly.type
_entity_poly.pdbx_seq_one_letter_code
_entity_poly.pdbx_strand_id
1 'polypeptide(L)'
;MSHPPNNLDDDEVFENALEECLVAIAVRVGNYISSRSLRQPVRTSALSGATYVQELMHSRVRCYENLRMEPNLFRRLCDELKGFGLEDQRISVEEGVAMFLYTIGHNERVRVVAERYQHSTETVHHWFKSVLAAIIRLGTQIIKPRYPRTVQPEIQGHPTWYPYFKIEENKHKNYN
;
A
#
# COMPACT_ATOMS: atom_id res chain seq x y z
N MET A 1 71.44 12.04 26.96
CA MET A 1 70.01 12.24 27.27
C MET A 1 69.31 12.54 25.96
N SER A 2 68.64 11.54 25.41
CA SER A 2 67.78 11.65 24.23
C SER A 2 66.52 12.42 24.63
N HIS A 3 66.31 13.61 24.05
CA HIS A 3 65.05 14.34 24.18
C HIS A 3 63.91 13.52 23.55
N PRO A 4 62.71 13.46 24.15
CA PRO A 4 61.57 12.86 23.49
C PRO A 4 61.22 13.70 22.24
N PRO A 5 60.82 13.08 21.12
CA PRO A 5 60.35 13.83 19.96
C PRO A 5 59.10 14.63 20.36
N ASN A 6 59.05 15.89 19.92
CA ASN A 6 57.95 16.82 20.19
C ASN A 6 56.64 16.26 19.62
N ASN A 7 55.66 15.97 20.49
CA ASN A 7 54.27 15.66 20.13
C ASN A 7 53.49 16.85 19.54
N LEU A 8 54.13 18.01 19.38
CA LEU A 8 53.50 19.24 18.89
C LEU A 8 53.11 19.15 17.41
N ASP A 9 53.83 18.33 16.63
CA ASP A 9 53.55 18.13 15.20
C ASP A 9 52.34 17.19 15.00
N ASP A 10 52.17 16.19 15.88
CA ASP A 10 51.03 15.28 15.86
C ASP A 10 49.73 15.97 16.30
N ASP A 11 49.81 16.87 17.28
CA ASP A 11 48.67 17.69 17.73
C ASP A 11 48.26 18.71 16.65
N GLU A 12 49.22 19.33 15.95
CA GLU A 12 48.95 20.25 14.83
C GLU A 12 48.36 19.51 13.61
N VAL A 13 48.86 18.32 13.30
CA VAL A 13 48.29 17.44 12.26
C VAL A 13 46.87 17.01 12.64
N PHE A 14 46.62 16.71 13.91
CA PHE A 14 45.30 16.35 14.40
C PHE A 14 44.31 17.52 14.33
N GLU A 15 44.70 18.72 14.76
CA GLU A 15 43.86 19.93 14.70
C GLU A 15 43.54 20.32 13.24
N ASN A 16 44.53 20.25 12.33
CA ASN A 16 44.29 20.47 10.90
C ASN A 16 43.32 19.43 10.31
N ALA A 17 43.47 18.15 10.67
CA ALA A 17 42.52 17.10 10.26
C ALA A 17 41.11 17.34 10.84
N LEU A 18 41.02 17.92 12.04
CA LEU A 18 39.76 18.27 12.69
C LEU A 18 39.09 19.45 11.98
N GLU A 19 39.85 20.48 11.60
CA GLU A 19 39.36 21.60 10.79
C GLU A 19 38.89 21.16 9.40
N GLU A 20 39.66 20.30 8.71
CA GLU A 20 39.27 19.71 7.43
C GLU A 20 37.96 18.92 7.55
N CYS A 21 37.83 18.10 8.60
CA CYS A 21 36.60 17.35 8.88
C CYS A 21 35.42 18.28 9.19
N LEU A 22 35.62 19.34 9.98
CA LEU A 22 34.58 20.32 10.30
C LEU A 22 34.10 21.05 9.05
N VAL A 23 35.01 21.46 8.16
CA VAL A 23 34.67 22.07 6.88
C VAL A 23 33.91 21.08 6.00
N ALA A 24 34.35 19.83 5.91
CA ALA A 24 33.66 18.80 5.12
C ALA A 24 32.24 18.53 5.65
N ILE A 25 32.05 18.49 6.97
CA ILE A 25 30.74 18.35 7.62
C ILE A 25 29.88 19.59 7.34
N ALA A 26 30.42 20.79 7.52
CA ALA A 26 29.70 22.04 7.29
C ALA A 26 29.22 22.16 5.83
N VAL A 27 30.06 21.79 4.86
CA VAL A 27 29.70 21.75 3.44
C VAL A 27 28.63 20.68 3.17
N ARG A 28 28.75 19.48 3.76
CA ARG A 28 27.75 18.40 3.60
C ARG A 28 26.40 18.80 4.17
N VAL A 29 26.39 19.40 5.36
CA VAL A 29 25.19 19.92 6.04
C VAL A 29 24.59 21.07 5.24
N GLY A 30 25.41 22.04 4.79
CA GLY A 30 24.97 23.15 3.95
C GLY A 30 24.33 22.69 2.65
N ASN A 31 24.93 21.70 1.97
CA ASN A 31 24.37 21.09 0.77
C ASN A 31 23.09 20.30 1.05
N TYR A 32 23.03 19.55 2.16
CA TYR A 32 21.81 18.83 2.55
C TYR A 32 20.65 19.80 2.85
N ILE A 33 20.91 20.88 3.59
CA ILE A 33 19.92 21.92 3.91
C ILE A 33 19.48 22.65 2.63
N SER A 34 20.42 23.08 1.79
CA SER A 34 20.13 23.76 0.51
C SER A 34 19.31 22.85 -0.41
N SER A 35 19.68 21.58 -0.53
CA SER A 35 18.92 20.60 -1.31
C SER A 35 17.51 20.34 -0.76
N ARG A 36 17.30 20.51 0.55
CA ARG A 36 15.96 20.47 1.18
C ARG A 36 15.15 21.72 0.88
N SER A 37 15.80 22.88 0.91
CA SER A 37 15.17 24.19 0.63
C SER A 37 14.68 24.29 -0.82
N LEU A 38 15.36 23.59 -1.75
CA LEU A 38 14.94 23.47 -3.15
C LEU A 38 13.83 22.42 -3.38
N ARG A 39 13.41 21.65 -2.37
CA ARG A 39 12.33 20.66 -2.56
C ARG A 39 11.02 21.39 -2.74
N GLN A 40 10.47 21.30 -3.95
CA GLN A 40 9.12 21.77 -4.21
C GLN A 40 8.12 20.82 -3.56
N PRO A 41 7.11 21.35 -2.83
CA PRO A 41 6.03 20.52 -2.34
C PRO A 41 5.24 19.99 -3.54
N VAL A 42 5.02 18.68 -3.55
CA VAL A 42 4.23 17.97 -4.57
C VAL A 42 2.93 17.54 -3.91
N ARG A 43 1.84 17.39 -4.69
CA ARG A 43 0.51 17.03 -4.19
C ARG A 43 -0.02 18.05 -3.18
N THR A 44 -0.18 19.28 -3.66
CA THR A 44 -0.62 20.45 -2.90
C THR A 44 -2.06 20.88 -3.21
N SER A 45 -2.84 20.02 -3.89
CA SER A 45 -4.25 20.31 -4.19
C SER A 45 -5.03 20.53 -2.90
N ALA A 46 -5.89 21.54 -2.90
CA ALA A 46 -6.83 21.79 -1.81
C ALA A 46 -7.87 20.66 -1.68
N LEU A 47 -8.14 19.93 -2.77
CA LEU A 47 -9.00 18.75 -2.75
C LEU A 47 -8.20 17.55 -2.26
N SER A 48 -8.28 17.29 -0.95
CA SER A 48 -7.70 16.08 -0.34
C SER A 48 -8.39 14.82 -0.85
N GLY A 49 -7.71 13.67 -0.80
CA GLY A 49 -8.33 12.40 -1.19
C GLY A 49 -9.57 12.06 -0.35
N ALA A 50 -9.58 12.37 0.95
CA ALA A 50 -10.77 12.22 1.80
C ALA A 50 -11.96 13.07 1.31
N THR A 51 -11.73 14.36 1.00
CA THR A 51 -12.75 15.25 0.45
C THR A 51 -13.24 14.75 -0.91
N TYR A 52 -12.32 14.28 -1.76
CA TYR A 52 -12.66 13.69 -3.05
C TYR A 52 -13.57 12.47 -2.91
N VAL A 53 -13.29 11.56 -1.97
CA VAL A 53 -14.17 10.43 -1.69
C VAL A 53 -15.54 10.91 -1.25
N GLN A 54 -15.63 11.89 -0.35
CA GLN A 54 -16.92 12.45 0.05
C GLN A 54 -17.72 12.97 -1.16
N GLU A 55 -17.09 13.69 -2.09
CA GLU A 55 -17.76 14.14 -3.31
C GLU A 55 -18.29 12.97 -4.17
N LEU A 56 -17.50 11.90 -4.34
CA LEU A 56 -17.94 10.71 -5.08
C LEU A 56 -19.20 10.12 -4.43
N MET A 57 -19.23 10.05 -3.11
CA MET A 57 -20.33 9.45 -2.36
C MET A 57 -21.65 10.21 -2.46
N HIS A 58 -21.64 11.49 -2.84
CA HIS A 58 -22.83 12.30 -3.07
C HIS A 58 -23.45 12.11 -4.45
N SER A 59 -22.74 11.49 -5.40
CA SER A 59 -23.24 11.26 -6.76
C SER A 59 -23.14 9.79 -7.15
N ARG A 60 -24.28 9.14 -7.38
CA ARG A 60 -24.33 7.74 -7.82
C ARG A 60 -23.53 7.51 -9.11
N VAL A 61 -23.66 8.43 -10.06
CA VAL A 61 -22.96 8.38 -11.35
C VAL A 61 -21.47 8.47 -11.15
N ARG A 62 -20.97 9.50 -10.44
CA ARG A 62 -19.53 9.67 -10.21
C ARG A 62 -18.94 8.50 -9.41
N CYS A 63 -19.63 8.04 -8.39
CA CYS A 63 -19.22 6.88 -7.59
C CYS A 63 -19.08 5.63 -8.47
N TYR A 64 -20.07 5.33 -9.29
CA TYR A 64 -20.02 4.16 -10.16
C TYR A 64 -18.94 4.29 -11.24
N GLU A 65 -18.82 5.46 -11.87
CA GLU A 65 -17.81 5.69 -12.90
C GLU A 65 -16.39 5.53 -12.36
N ASN A 66 -16.10 6.02 -11.14
CA ASN A 66 -14.75 6.02 -10.56
C ASN A 66 -14.42 4.78 -9.73
N LEU A 67 -15.40 4.19 -9.04
CA LEU A 67 -15.20 3.09 -8.09
C LEU A 67 -15.83 1.77 -8.57
N ARG A 68 -16.54 1.79 -9.71
CA ARG A 68 -17.29 0.64 -10.27
C ARG A 68 -18.35 0.09 -9.32
N MET A 69 -18.84 0.94 -8.40
CA MET A 69 -19.72 0.54 -7.31
C MET A 69 -20.67 1.68 -6.95
N GLU A 70 -21.90 1.35 -6.55
CA GLU A 70 -22.82 2.35 -6.00
C GLU A 70 -22.39 2.81 -4.59
N PRO A 71 -22.72 4.05 -4.18
CA PRO A 71 -22.32 4.59 -2.88
C PRO A 71 -22.71 3.69 -1.69
N ASN A 72 -23.93 3.15 -1.68
CA ASN A 72 -24.40 2.32 -0.58
C ASN A 72 -23.69 0.97 -0.50
N LEU A 73 -23.26 0.43 -1.65
CA LEU A 73 -22.49 -0.81 -1.68
C LEU A 73 -21.03 -0.54 -1.27
N PHE A 74 -20.49 0.60 -1.67
CA PHE A 74 -19.15 1.03 -1.28
C PHE A 74 -19.02 1.21 0.24
N ARG A 75 -19.97 1.87 0.91
CA ARG A 75 -19.95 1.99 2.38
C ARG A 75 -19.97 0.63 3.06
N ARG A 76 -20.87 -0.25 2.60
CA ARG A 76 -20.96 -1.62 3.12
C ARG A 76 -19.66 -2.39 2.93
N LEU A 77 -19.02 -2.29 1.77
CA LEU A 77 -17.71 -2.90 1.55
C LEU A 77 -16.66 -2.35 2.53
N CYS A 78 -16.60 -1.02 2.73
CA CYS A 78 -15.66 -0.42 3.68
C CYS A 78 -15.88 -0.93 5.11
N ASP A 79 -17.14 -1.03 5.53
CA ASP A 79 -17.49 -1.51 6.87
C ASP A 79 -17.16 -3.00 7.06
N GLU A 80 -17.43 -3.83 6.05
CA GLU A 80 -16.99 -5.23 6.05
C GLU A 80 -15.48 -5.33 6.17
N LEU A 81 -14.72 -4.59 5.34
CA LEU A 81 -13.26 -4.66 5.33
C LEU A 81 -12.60 -4.16 6.62
N LYS A 82 -13.23 -3.23 7.36
CA LYS A 82 -12.80 -2.86 8.74
C LYS A 82 -12.76 -4.10 9.64
N GLY A 83 -13.76 -4.97 9.56
CA GLY A 83 -13.80 -6.24 10.29
C GLY A 83 -12.68 -7.23 9.94
N PHE A 84 -12.01 -7.03 8.81
CA PHE A 84 -10.85 -7.82 8.37
C PHE A 84 -9.50 -7.17 8.71
N GLY A 85 -9.48 -6.18 9.62
CA GLY A 85 -8.26 -5.55 10.11
C GLY A 85 -7.71 -4.46 9.20
N LEU A 86 -8.60 -3.84 8.41
CA LEU A 86 -8.25 -2.69 7.58
C LEU A 86 -8.42 -1.41 8.41
N GLU A 87 -7.31 -0.86 8.90
CA GLU A 87 -7.26 0.36 9.69
C GLU A 87 -5.94 1.12 9.45
N ASP A 88 -5.97 2.44 9.60
CA ASP A 88 -4.79 3.31 9.54
C ASP A 88 -5.05 4.56 10.39
N GLN A 89 -3.99 5.17 10.93
CA GLN A 89 -4.09 6.35 11.80
C GLN A 89 -4.24 7.66 11.02
N ARG A 90 -3.82 7.70 9.76
CA ARG A 90 -3.69 8.91 8.94
C ARG A 90 -4.70 8.99 7.81
N ILE A 91 -5.17 7.85 7.32
CA ILE A 91 -6.07 7.77 6.15
C ILE A 91 -7.30 6.96 6.51
N SER A 92 -8.48 7.43 6.09
CA SER A 92 -9.72 6.69 6.35
C SER A 92 -9.79 5.43 5.50
N VAL A 93 -10.50 4.41 5.99
CA VAL A 93 -10.70 3.16 5.25
C VAL A 93 -11.39 3.42 3.92
N GLU A 94 -12.36 4.34 3.89
CA GLU A 94 -13.05 4.73 2.67
C GLU A 94 -12.07 5.30 1.64
N GLU A 95 -11.15 6.18 2.05
CA GLU A 95 -10.13 6.72 1.15
C GLU A 95 -9.18 5.64 0.64
N GLY A 96 -8.70 4.77 1.54
CA GLY A 96 -7.86 3.63 1.20
C GLY A 96 -8.50 2.65 0.21
N VAL A 97 -9.74 2.26 0.47
CA VAL A 97 -10.52 1.36 -0.40
C VAL A 97 -10.85 2.05 -1.72
N ALA A 98 -11.15 3.35 -1.72
CA ALA A 98 -11.38 4.10 -2.96
C ALA A 98 -10.12 4.14 -3.84
N MET A 99 -8.93 4.36 -3.27
CA MET A 99 -7.66 4.27 -4.01
C MET A 99 -7.48 2.90 -4.66
N PHE A 100 -7.75 1.82 -3.92
CA PHE A 100 -7.66 0.47 -4.45
C PHE A 100 -8.66 0.23 -5.60
N LEU A 101 -9.94 0.54 -5.40
CA LEU A 101 -10.98 0.35 -6.41
C LEU A 101 -10.74 1.19 -7.66
N TYR A 102 -10.30 2.44 -7.50
CA TYR A 102 -9.94 3.30 -8.62
C TYR A 102 -8.76 2.70 -9.41
N THR A 103 -7.75 2.16 -8.71
CA THR A 103 -6.60 1.49 -9.35
C THR A 103 -7.05 0.30 -10.20
N ILE A 104 -7.83 -0.63 -9.64
CA ILE A 104 -8.22 -1.86 -10.35
C ILE A 104 -9.36 -1.64 -11.36
N GLY A 105 -10.26 -0.70 -11.09
CA GLY A 105 -11.43 -0.41 -11.92
C GLY A 105 -11.12 0.35 -13.21
N HIS A 106 -9.94 0.97 -13.25
CA HIS A 106 -9.44 1.74 -14.41
C HIS A 106 -8.07 1.27 -14.92
N ASN A 107 -7.46 0.26 -14.29
CA ASN A 107 -6.08 -0.16 -14.58
C ASN A 107 -5.09 1.01 -14.48
N GLU A 108 -5.24 1.81 -13.43
CA GLU A 108 -4.49 3.05 -13.26
C GLU A 108 -3.10 2.82 -12.66
N ARG A 109 -2.16 3.68 -13.04
CA ARG A 109 -0.80 3.61 -12.48
C ARG A 109 -0.79 4.23 -11.09
N VAL A 110 -0.05 3.63 -10.15
CA VAL A 110 0.10 4.12 -8.76
C VAL A 110 0.44 5.61 -8.68
N ARG A 111 1.26 6.14 -9.60
CA ARG A 111 1.60 7.59 -9.63
C ARG A 111 0.39 8.48 -9.93
N VAL A 112 -0.52 8.03 -10.80
CA VAL A 112 -1.76 8.76 -11.15
C VAL A 112 -2.71 8.77 -9.96
N VAL A 113 -2.86 7.63 -9.29
CA VAL A 113 -3.67 7.51 -8.07
C VAL A 113 -3.10 8.38 -6.95
N ALA A 114 -1.78 8.33 -6.76
CA ALA A 114 -1.06 9.16 -5.80
C ALA A 114 -1.28 10.66 -6.07
N GLU A 115 -1.31 11.06 -7.34
CA GLU A 115 -1.66 12.44 -7.70
C GLU A 115 -3.14 12.72 -7.44
N ARG A 116 -4.09 11.85 -7.84
CA ARG A 116 -5.52 12.09 -7.62
C ARG A 116 -5.88 12.26 -6.14
N TYR A 117 -5.39 11.36 -5.29
CA TYR A 117 -5.71 11.33 -3.87
C TYR A 117 -4.74 12.14 -3.01
N GLN A 118 -3.75 12.79 -3.63
CA GLN A 118 -2.79 13.68 -2.97
C GLN A 118 -1.95 12.97 -1.88
N HIS A 119 -1.60 11.70 -2.14
CA HIS A 119 -0.79 10.87 -1.24
C HIS A 119 0.50 10.41 -1.89
N SER A 120 1.50 10.04 -1.09
CA SER A 120 2.72 9.46 -1.62
C SER A 120 2.44 8.13 -2.33
N THR A 121 3.29 7.74 -3.29
CA THR A 121 3.17 6.44 -3.95
C THR A 121 3.36 5.27 -2.98
N GLU A 122 4.15 5.48 -1.92
CA GLU A 122 4.33 4.51 -0.84
C GLU A 122 3.01 4.28 -0.11
N THR A 123 2.31 5.35 0.24
CA THR A 123 0.98 5.32 0.86
C THR A 123 -0.03 4.57 0.00
N VAL A 124 -0.13 4.90 -1.29
CA VAL A 124 -1.05 4.22 -2.22
C VAL A 124 -0.73 2.73 -2.29
N HIS A 125 0.55 2.37 -2.38
CA HIS A 125 0.98 0.98 -2.47
C HIS A 125 0.75 0.20 -1.16
N HIS A 126 0.94 0.83 0.00
CA HIS A 126 0.58 0.27 1.30
C HIS A 126 -0.91 -0.09 1.33
N TRP A 127 -1.78 0.87 1.02
CA TRP A 127 -3.23 0.65 0.98
C TRP A 127 -3.64 -0.39 -0.06
N PHE A 128 -3.00 -0.41 -1.23
CA PHE A 128 -3.28 -1.43 -2.24
C PHE A 128 -3.07 -2.85 -1.69
N LYS A 129 -1.96 -3.08 -0.99
CA LYS A 129 -1.66 -4.39 -0.37
C LYS A 129 -2.62 -4.72 0.77
N SER A 130 -2.86 -3.77 1.66
CA SER A 130 -3.72 -3.97 2.83
C SER A 130 -5.16 -4.30 2.41
N VAL A 131 -5.71 -3.56 1.45
CA VAL A 131 -7.06 -3.80 0.90
C VAL A 131 -7.11 -5.14 0.18
N LEU A 132 -6.12 -5.46 -0.66
CA LEU A 132 -6.07 -6.75 -1.36
C LEU A 132 -6.07 -7.93 -0.36
N ALA A 133 -5.25 -7.85 0.69
CA ALA A 133 -5.21 -8.87 1.73
C ALA A 133 -6.56 -9.01 2.45
N ALA A 134 -7.21 -7.90 2.80
CA ALA A 134 -8.53 -7.90 3.43
C ALA A 134 -9.60 -8.51 2.50
N ILE A 135 -9.60 -8.16 1.21
CA ILE A 135 -10.51 -8.72 0.20
C ILE A 135 -10.28 -10.22 0.02
N ILE A 136 -9.03 -10.69 -0.01
CA ILE A 136 -8.74 -12.13 -0.10
C ILE A 136 -9.33 -12.85 1.11
N ARG A 137 -9.14 -12.32 2.32
CA ARG A 137 -9.72 -12.91 3.55
C ARG A 137 -11.24 -12.91 3.51
N LEU A 138 -11.88 -11.82 3.10
CA LEU A 138 -13.32 -11.75 2.90
C LEU A 138 -13.80 -12.77 1.85
N GLY A 139 -13.08 -12.88 0.73
CA GLY A 139 -13.36 -13.83 -0.34
C GLY A 139 -13.36 -15.26 0.15
N THR A 140 -12.45 -15.64 1.06
CA THR A 140 -12.49 -16.99 1.66
C THR A 140 -13.72 -17.25 2.51
N GLN A 141 -14.40 -16.21 3.01
CA GLN A 141 -15.65 -16.34 3.77
C GLN A 141 -16.87 -16.43 2.86
N ILE A 142 -16.92 -15.58 1.82
CA ILE A 142 -18.07 -15.46 0.91
C ILE A 142 -18.06 -16.55 -0.17
N ILE A 143 -16.90 -16.82 -0.76
CA ILE A 143 -16.75 -17.74 -1.90
C ILE A 143 -16.49 -19.14 -1.34
N LYS A 144 -17.56 -19.78 -0.85
CA LYS A 144 -17.54 -21.17 -0.39
C LYS A 144 -18.57 -22.01 -1.15
N PRO A 145 -18.26 -23.28 -1.49
CA PRO A 145 -19.24 -24.17 -2.06
C PRO A 145 -20.37 -24.42 -1.06
N ARG A 146 -21.61 -24.25 -1.50
CA ARG A 146 -22.82 -24.45 -0.69
C ARG A 146 -22.88 -25.85 -0.06
N TYR A 147 -22.34 -26.83 -0.78
CA TYR A 147 -22.20 -28.19 -0.31
C TYR A 147 -20.73 -28.60 -0.40
N PRO A 148 -19.96 -28.47 0.69
CA PRO A 148 -18.57 -28.90 0.70
C PRO A 148 -18.56 -30.41 0.47
N ARG A 149 -17.90 -30.85 -0.60
CA ARG A 149 -17.77 -32.26 -1.03
C ARG A 149 -18.95 -32.87 -1.79
N THR A 150 -19.78 -32.08 -2.46
CA THR A 150 -20.68 -32.65 -3.47
C THR A 150 -20.58 -31.89 -4.78
N VAL A 151 -20.43 -32.66 -5.85
CA VAL A 151 -20.57 -32.15 -7.22
C VAL A 151 -22.06 -31.90 -7.45
N GLN A 152 -22.40 -30.74 -8.01
CA GLN A 152 -23.78 -30.44 -8.37
C GLN A 152 -24.33 -31.50 -9.35
N PRO A 153 -25.59 -31.95 -9.21
CA PRO A 153 -26.17 -33.01 -10.05
C PRO A 153 -25.98 -32.80 -11.56
N GLU A 154 -26.05 -31.54 -12.00
CA GLU A 154 -25.89 -31.10 -13.39
C GLU A 154 -24.48 -31.36 -13.93
N ILE A 155 -23.47 -31.34 -13.06
CA ILE A 155 -22.06 -31.58 -13.41
C ILE A 155 -21.69 -33.05 -13.26
N GLN A 156 -22.36 -33.80 -12.38
CA GLN A 156 -22.12 -35.24 -12.18
C GLN A 156 -22.29 -36.06 -13.46
N GLY A 157 -23.28 -35.70 -14.28
CA GLY A 157 -23.55 -36.35 -15.56
C GLY A 157 -22.68 -35.85 -16.71
N HIS A 158 -21.87 -34.79 -16.53
CA HIS A 158 -21.16 -34.15 -17.64
C HIS A 158 -19.73 -34.71 -17.79
N PRO A 159 -19.44 -35.52 -18.84
CA PRO A 159 -18.18 -36.25 -18.96
C PRO A 159 -16.94 -35.34 -19.03
N THR A 160 -17.07 -34.13 -19.58
CA THR A 160 -15.97 -33.16 -19.68
C THR A 160 -15.69 -32.42 -18.38
N TRP A 161 -16.71 -32.16 -17.55
CA TRP A 161 -16.57 -31.29 -16.38
C TRP A 161 -16.41 -32.09 -15.10
N TYR A 162 -17.12 -33.21 -14.97
CA TYR A 162 -17.06 -34.09 -13.82
C TYR A 162 -15.63 -34.40 -13.30
N PRO A 163 -14.62 -34.66 -14.16
CA PRO A 163 -13.25 -34.94 -13.69
C PRO A 163 -12.60 -33.80 -12.88
N TYR A 164 -13.00 -32.55 -13.09
CA TYR A 164 -12.46 -31.39 -12.38
C TYR A 164 -13.14 -31.14 -11.03
N PHE A 165 -14.35 -31.68 -10.84
CA PHE A 165 -15.14 -31.47 -9.63
C PHE A 165 -15.23 -32.72 -8.75
N LYS A 166 -14.82 -33.90 -9.25
CA LYS A 166 -14.75 -35.13 -8.43
C LYS A 166 -13.82 -34.90 -7.23
N ILE A 167 -14.30 -35.25 -6.04
CA ILE A 167 -13.49 -35.15 -4.82
C ILE A 167 -12.69 -36.45 -4.68
N GLU A 168 -11.37 -36.38 -4.82
CA GLU A 168 -10.50 -37.52 -4.56
C GLU A 168 -10.32 -37.69 -3.04
N GLU A 169 -10.95 -38.70 -2.44
CA GLU A 169 -10.98 -38.89 -0.97
C GLU A 169 -9.64 -39.28 -0.31
N ASN A 170 -8.53 -39.47 -1.05
CA ASN A 170 -7.29 -40.03 -0.47
C ASN A 170 -6.00 -39.43 -1.04
N LYS A 171 -5.67 -38.17 -0.70
CA LYS A 171 -4.32 -37.60 -0.95
C LYS A 171 -3.63 -36.97 0.26
N HIS A 172 -4.19 -37.04 1.47
CA HIS A 172 -3.58 -36.42 2.67
C HIS A 172 -3.30 -37.41 3.82
N LYS A 173 -3.35 -38.73 3.57
CA LYS A 173 -3.05 -39.75 4.60
C LYS A 173 -1.61 -40.29 4.60
N ASN A 174 -0.75 -39.84 3.69
CA ASN A 174 0.60 -40.41 3.54
C ASN A 174 1.69 -39.33 3.61
N TYR A 175 1.85 -38.71 4.77
CA TYR A 175 3.12 -38.14 5.22
C TYR A 175 3.19 -38.29 6.74
N ASN A 176 3.64 -39.48 7.18
CA ASN A 176 4.26 -39.68 8.49
C ASN A 176 5.78 -39.65 8.29
#